data_AF-C5A4H6-F1
#
_entry.id   AF-C5A4H6-F1
#
_cell.length_a   1.000
_cell.length_b   1.000
_cell.length_c   1.000
_cell.angle_alpha   90.00
_cell.angle_beta   90.00
_cell.angle_gamma   90.00
#
_symmetry.space_group_name_H-M   'P 1'
#
loop_
_entity.id
_entity.type
_entity.pdbx_description
1 polymer ?
#
loop_
_entity_poly.entity_id
_entity_poly.type
_entity_poly.pdbx_seq_one_letter_code
_entity_poly.pdbx_strand_id
1 'polypeptide(L)' 'MELTVRRKAFLEELPGVVEEAVKTYGIWLRRIEIEEDEKGCYTVLIIYESEIHR' A
#
# COMPACT_ATOMS: atom_id res chain seq x y z
N MET A 1 6.68 9.72 -11.46
CA MET A 1 6.68 10.40 -10.14
C MET A 1 6.34 9.37 -9.08
N GLU A 2 7.04 9.36 -7.95
CA GLU A 2 6.71 8.48 -6.84
C GLU A 2 5.47 9.02 -6.10
N LEU A 3 4.47 8.16 -5.91
CA LEU A 3 3.24 8.46 -5.20
C LEU A 3 3.05 7.48 -4.05
N THR A 4 2.46 7.98 -2.97
CA THR A 4 2.17 7.19 -1.77
C THR A 4 0.69 7.22 -1.47
N VAL A 5 0.09 6.04 -1.32
CA VAL A 5 -1.29 5.87 -0.85
C VAL A 5 -1.27 5.30 0.55
N ARG A 6 -1.96 5.96 1.48
CA ARG A 6 -2.10 5.50 2.86
C ARG A 6 -3.45 4.81 3.06
N ARG A 7 -3.42 3.59 3.59
CA ARG A 7 -4.60 2.84 4.04
C ARG A 7 -4.47 2.44 5.50
N LYS A 8 -5.61 2.29 6.17
CA LYS A 8 -5.70 1.67 7.49
C LYS A 8 -6.36 0.31 7.32
N ALA A 9 -5.84 -0.70 8.01
CA ALA A 9 -6.34 -2.07 7.95
C ALA A 9 -6.13 -2.76 9.30
N PHE A 10 -7.01 -3.69 9.64
CA PHE A 10 -6.73 -4.64 10.73
C PHE A 10 -5.74 -5.72 10.27
N LEU A 11 -5.14 -6.45 11.22
CA LEU A 11 -4.18 -7.53 10.93
C LEU A 11 -4.74 -8.55 9.93
N GLU A 12 -6.00 -8.94 10.10
CA GLU A 12 -6.68 -9.94 9.27
C GLU A 12 -6.91 -9.45 7.83
N GLU A 13 -6.95 -8.13 7.62
CA GLU A 13 -7.18 -7.50 6.33
C GLU A 13 -5.88 -7.19 5.58
N LEU A 14 -4.72 -7.18 6.26
CA LEU A 14 -3.42 -6.88 5.65
C LEU A 14 -3.12 -7.72 4.39
N PRO A 15 -3.34 -9.05 4.36
CA PRO A 15 -3.08 -9.84 3.16
C PRO A 15 -3.93 -9.37 1.97
N GLY A 16 -5.19 -9.01 2.20
CA GLY A 16 -6.08 -8.50 1.17
C GLY A 16 -5.63 -7.15 0.63
N VAL A 17 -5.23 -6.23 1.51
CA VAL A 17 -4.73 -4.91 1.13
C VAL A 17 -3.45 -5.01 0.29
N VAL A 18 -2.54 -5.92 0.66
CA VAL A 18 -1.30 -6.17 -0.09
C VAL A 18 -1.61 -6.79 -1.45
N GLU A 19 -2.51 -7.77 -1.50
CA GLU A 19 -2.92 -8.40 -2.77
C GLU A 19 -3.55 -7.38 -3.73
N GLU A 20 -4.44 -6.53 -3.24
CA GLU A 20 -5.02 -5.43 -4.01
C GLU A 20 -3.93 -4.48 -4.53
N ALA A 21 -3.00 -4.06 -3.67
CA ALA A 21 -1.90 -3.18 -4.07
C ALA A 21 -1.04 -3.80 -5.20
N VAL A 22 -0.69 -5.08 -5.09
CA VAL A 22 0.07 -5.78 -6.14
C VAL A 22 -0.73 -5.87 -7.43
N LYS A 23 -2.03 -6.17 -7.37
CA LYS A 23 -2.90 -6.23 -8.56
C LYS A 23 -3.09 -4.87 -9.23
N THR A 24 -3.25 -3.81 -8.45
CA THR A 24 -3.52 -2.46 -8.95
C THR A 24 -2.28 -1.80 -9.54
N TYR A 25 -1.16 -1.86 -8.82
CA TYR A 25 0.06 -1.13 -9.21
C TYR A 25 1.04 -2.00 -10.00
N GLY A 26 1.03 -3.33 -9.81
CA GLY A 26 1.82 -4.27 -10.61
C GLY A 26 3.30 -3.88 -10.68
N ILE A 27 3.80 -3.71 -11.91
CA ILE A 27 5.20 -3.32 -12.17
C ILE A 27 5.58 -1.94 -11.63
N TRP A 28 4.58 -1.09 -11.38
CA TRP A 28 4.76 0.25 -10.84
C TRP A 28 4.89 0.26 -9.32
N LEU A 29 4.52 -0.83 -8.65
CA LEU A 29 4.65 -0.95 -7.21
C LEU A 29 6.14 -0.95 -6.83
N ARG A 30 6.55 0.00 -6.00
CA ARG A 30 7.93 0.14 -5.54
C ARG A 30 8.13 -0.46 -4.15
N ARG A 31 7.25 -0.13 -3.22
CA ARG A 31 7.34 -0.60 -1.85
C ARG A 31 5.97 -0.59 -1.17
N ILE A 32 5.78 -1.52 -0.23
CA ILE A 32 4.72 -1.44 0.77
C ILE A 32 5.38 -1.36 2.14
N GLU A 33 5.03 -0.35 2.92
CA GLU A 33 5.46 -0.19 4.31
C GLU A 33 4.25 -0.40 5.22
N ILE A 34 4.44 -1.14 6.31
CA ILE A 34 3.37 -1.46 7.26
C ILE A 34 3.84 -1.03 8.63
N GLU A 35 3.12 -0.10 9.23
CA GLU A 35 3.37 0.42 10.57
C GLU A 35 2.23 0.00 11.50
N GLU A 36 2.55 -0.57 12.66
CA GLU A 36 1.58 -0.96 13.69
C GLU A 36 1.22 0.25 14.56
N ASP A 37 -0.07 0.55 14.69
CA ASP A 37 -0.62 1.50 15.64
C ASP A 37 -0.96 0.80 16.98
N GLU A 38 -1.00 1.56 18.08
CA GLU A 38 -1.13 1.08 19.48
C GLU A 38 -2.39 0.23 19.82
N LYS A 39 -3.27 -0.04 18.84
CA LYS A 39 -4.55 -0.75 19.03
C LYS A 39 -4.76 -1.94 18.09
N GLY A 40 -3.71 -2.47 17.48
CA GLY A 40 -3.83 -3.58 16.51
C GLY A 40 -4.42 -3.15 15.16
N CYS A 41 -4.39 -1.85 14.89
CA CYS A 41 -4.59 -1.30 13.55
C CYS A 41 -3.23 -1.13 12.90
N TYR A 42 -3.19 -1.26 11.58
CA TYR A 42 -1.98 -1.09 10.79
C TYR A 42 -2.18 0.02 9.78
N THR A 43 -1.21 0.91 9.70
CA THR A 43 -1.09 1.86 8.60
C THR A 43 -0.28 1.19 7.49
N VAL A 44 -0.87 1.03 6.31
CA VAL A 44 -0.23 0.50 5.12
C VAL A 44 0.06 1.65 4.15
N LEU A 45 1.33 1.88 3.85
CA LEU A 45 1.80 2.85 2.88
C LEU A 45 2.18 2.11 1.59
N ILE A 46 1.46 2.39 0.52
CA ILE A 46 1.69 1.80 -0.79
C ILE A 46 2.38 2.85 -1.66
N ILE A 47 3.64 2.59 -1.99
CA ILE A 47 4.49 3.50 -2.75
C ILE A 47 4.65 2.92 -4.15
N TYR A 48 4.26 3.69 -5.15
CA TYR A 48 4.30 3.28 -6.55
C TYR A 48 4.76 4.43 -7.45
N GLU A 49 5.28 4.08 -8.62
CA GLU A 49 5.58 5.07 -9.64
C GLU A 49 4.37 5.33 -10.52
N SER A 50 3.91 6.57 -10.56
CA SER A 50 3.01 7.02 -11.60
C SER A 50 3.84 7.51 -12.78
N GLU A 51 3.81 6.76 -13.89
CA GLU A 51 4.04 7.39 -15.18
C GLU A 51 2.89 8.37 -15.40
N ILE A 52 3.21 9.66 -15.35
CA ILE A 52 2.32 10.68 -15.90
C ILE A 52 2.27 10.40 -17.40
N HIS A 53 1.32 9.58 -17.82
CA HIS A 53 0.87 9.58 -19.21
C HIS A 53 0.17 10.93 -19.43
N ARG A 54 0.96 11.92 -19.84
CA ARG A 54 0.47 13.14 -20.47
C ARG A 54 0.23 12.87 -21.95
#